data_AF-A0A8R1IK05-F1
#
_entry.id   AF-A0A8R1IK05-F1
#
_cell.length_a   1.000
_cell.length_b   1.000
_cell.length_c   1.000
_cell.angle_alpha   90.00
_cell.angle_beta   90.00
_cell.angle_gamma   90.00
#
_symmetry.space_group_name_H-M   'P 1'
#
loop_
_entity.id
_entity.type
_entity.pdbx_description
1 polymer ?
#
loop_
_entity_poly.entity_id
_entity_poly.type
_entity_poly.pdbx_seq_one_letter_code
_entity_poly.pdbx_strand_id
1 'polypeptide(L)'
;PKLKSFKGDAKNISPRARFRKLFLGYDLPFDRHDWIVDRCGVKQVQYVIDYYDGGAVDPSSKLFTILDVRPAMNDAGNIWDRMVVAYWRFKFETLGFAPNLPIPPTEGHNVAH
;
A
#
# COMPACT_ATOMS: atom_id res chain seq x y z
N PRO A 1 0.23 12.45 14.07
CA PRO A 1 -0.55 12.44 12.80
C PRO A 1 -2.02 12.11 13.13
N LYS A 2 -2.98 12.73 12.44
CA LYS A 2 -4.42 12.50 12.68
C LYS A 2 -5.12 12.12 11.36
N LEU A 3 -6.06 11.19 11.43
CA LEU A 3 -6.93 10.88 10.29
C LEU A 3 -7.96 12.00 10.17
N LYS A 4 -7.95 12.73 9.06
CA LYS A 4 -8.84 13.88 8.83
C LYS A 4 -10.11 13.48 8.09
N SER A 5 -10.01 12.54 7.16
CA SER A 5 -11.16 12.04 6.42
C SER A 5 -10.90 10.60 5.96
N PHE A 6 -11.95 9.79 6.07
CA PHE A 6 -12.02 8.44 5.54
C PHE A 6 -13.22 8.41 4.61
N LYS A 7 -12.99 8.20 3.32
CA LYS A 7 -14.07 8.11 2.33
C LYS A 7 -13.87 6.88 1.46
N GLY A 8 -14.86 6.00 1.44
CA GLY A 8 -14.96 4.94 0.44
C GLY A 8 -15.35 5.52 -0.91
N ASP A 9 -14.62 5.16 -1.96
CA ASP A 9 -14.95 5.52 -3.34
C ASP A 9 -14.71 4.33 -4.27
N ALA A 10 -15.50 3.27 -4.07
CA ALA A 10 -15.41 2.02 -4.82
C ALA A 10 -15.64 2.19 -6.34
N LYS A 11 -16.31 3.27 -6.76
CA LYS A 11 -16.58 3.53 -8.20
C LYS A 11 -15.40 4.20 -8.91
N ASN A 12 -14.50 4.82 -8.15
CA ASN A 12 -13.42 5.61 -8.71
C ASN A 12 -12.18 4.72 -8.82
N ILE A 13 -12.12 3.87 -9.84
CA ILE A 13 -10.96 2.98 -10.03
C ILE A 13 -9.71 3.82 -10.31
N SER A 14 -8.63 3.57 -9.58
CA SER A 14 -7.38 4.31 -9.77
C SER A 14 -6.84 4.13 -11.21
N PRO A 15 -6.20 5.16 -11.80
CA PRO A 15 -5.60 5.05 -13.13
C PRO A 15 -4.63 3.87 -13.25
N ARG A 16 -3.92 3.56 -12.16
CA ARG A 16 -3.01 2.41 -12.06
C ARG A 16 -3.75 1.08 -12.10
N ALA A 17 -4.86 0.95 -11.38
CA ALA A 17 -5.67 -0.27 -11.41
C ALA A 17 -6.30 -0.50 -12.79
N ARG A 18 -6.74 0.58 -13.47
CA ARG A 18 -7.20 0.50 -14.87
C ARG A 18 -6.11 0.02 -15.81
N PHE A 19 -4.90 0.56 -15.68
CA PHE A 19 -3.75 0.14 -16.48
C PHE A 19 -3.38 -1.34 -16.22
N ARG A 20 -3.29 -1.75 -14.95
CA ARG A 20 -3.00 -3.15 -14.58
C ARG A 20 -4.04 -4.12 -15.13
N LYS A 21 -5.33 -3.78 -15.08
CA LYS A 21 -6.37 -4.60 -15.69
C LYS A 21 -6.20 -4.69 -17.20
N LEU A 22 -6.07 -3.54 -17.87
CA LEU A 22 -6.12 -3.47 -19.33
C LEU A 22 -4.88 -4.09 -20.00
N PHE A 23 -3.70 -3.94 -19.40
CA PHE A 23 -2.43 -4.33 -20.02
C PHE A 23 -1.80 -5.58 -19.42
N LEU A 24 -2.15 -5.95 -18.18
CA LEU A 24 -1.53 -7.05 -17.47
C LEU A 24 -2.54 -8.09 -16.97
N GLY A 25 -3.84 -7.89 -17.24
CA GLY A 25 -4.89 -8.85 -16.90
C GLY A 25 -5.18 -9.02 -15.40
N TYR A 26 -4.68 -8.12 -14.55
CA TYR A 26 -4.95 -8.18 -13.11
C TYR A 26 -6.40 -7.83 -12.79
N ASP A 27 -6.91 -8.39 -11.69
CA ASP A 27 -8.21 -8.04 -11.16
C ASP A 27 -8.27 -6.60 -10.65
N LEU A 28 -9.47 -6.02 -10.76
CA LEU A 28 -9.75 -4.71 -10.19
C LEU A 28 -9.87 -4.82 -8.67
N PRO A 29 -9.49 -3.76 -7.93
CA PRO A 29 -9.79 -3.73 -6.51
C PRO A 29 -11.30 -3.74 -6.32
N PHE A 30 -11.78 -4.62 -5.45
CA PHE A 30 -13.21 -4.73 -5.13
C PHE A 30 -13.68 -3.58 -4.24
N ASP A 31 -12.75 -2.99 -3.49
CA ASP A 31 -13.02 -1.86 -2.61
C ASP A 31 -11.83 -0.88 -2.63
N ARG A 32 -12.14 0.41 -2.79
CA ARG A 32 -11.15 1.49 -2.80
C ARG A 32 -11.53 2.53 -1.74
N HIS A 33 -10.55 2.86 -0.92
CA HIS A 33 -10.66 3.86 0.12
C HIS A 33 -9.62 4.96 -0.06
N ASP A 34 -10.07 6.20 0.03
CA ASP A 34 -9.20 7.38 0.04
C ASP A 34 -9.14 7.95 1.46
N TRP A 35 -7.95 8.03 2.02
CA TRP A 35 -7.70 8.53 3.37
C TRP A 35 -6.98 9.87 3.29
N ILE A 36 -7.43 10.88 4.01
CA ILE A 36 -6.70 12.13 4.16
C ILE A 36 -6.09 12.14 5.54
N VAL A 37 -4.76 12.07 5.60
CA VAL A 37 -3.98 12.10 6.84
C VAL A 37 -3.37 13.49 7.01
N ASP A 38 -3.63 14.10 8.16
CA ASP A 38 -2.97 15.32 8.56
C ASP A 38 -1.67 15.00 9.30
N ARG A 39 -0.54 15.39 8.70
CA ARG A 39 0.80 15.28 9.25
C ARG A 39 1.05 16.47 10.19
N CYS A 40 0.46 16.40 11.37
CA CYS A 40 0.69 17.35 12.48
C CYS A 40 0.39 18.82 12.11
N GLY A 41 -0.61 19.06 11.26
CA GLY A 41 -1.04 20.40 10.85
C GLY A 41 -0.17 21.02 9.75
N VAL A 42 0.96 20.40 9.40
CA VAL A 42 1.92 20.93 8.42
C VAL A 42 1.44 20.64 7.00
N LYS A 43 0.86 19.46 6.77
CA LYS A 43 0.48 19.01 5.43
C LYS A 43 -0.60 17.95 5.47
N GLN A 44 -1.52 18.04 4.53
CA GLN A 44 -2.53 17.01 4.29
C GLN A 44 -2.05 16.09 3.18
N VAL A 45 -1.91 14.81 3.50
CA VAL A 45 -1.48 13.78 2.56
C VAL A 45 -2.65 12.84 2.31
N GLN A 46 -3.06 12.75 1.06
CA GLN A 46 -4.06 11.79 0.64
C GLN A 46 -3.37 10.44 0.38
N TYR A 47 -3.90 9.36 0.93
CA TYR A 47 -3.51 7.99 0.66
C TYR A 47 -4.64 7.29 -0.08
N VAL A 48 -4.27 6.44 -1.02
CA VAL A 48 -5.17 5.55 -1.73
C VAL A 48 -4.90 4.14 -1.24
N ILE A 49 -5.96 3.45 -0.84
CA ILE A 49 -5.95 2.07 -0.38
C ILE A 49 -6.81 1.26 -1.34
N ASP A 50 -6.17 0.35 -2.06
CA ASP A 50 -6.83 -0.60 -2.93
C ASP A 50 -6.85 -1.98 -2.24
N TYR A 51 -8.03 -2.57 -2.07
CA TYR A 51 -8.19 -3.94 -1.60
C TYR A 51 -8.37 -4.88 -2.78
N TYR A 52 -7.51 -5.90 -2.88
CA TYR A 52 -7.59 -6.95 -3.89
C TYR A 52 -7.93 -8.28 -3.24
N ASP A 53 -8.68 -9.11 -3.97
CA ASP A 53 -8.92 -10.49 -3.60
C ASP A 53 -7.60 -11.27 -3.76
N GLY A 54 -7.13 -11.89 -2.67
CA GLY A 54 -5.89 -12.66 -2.65
C GLY A 54 -6.04 -14.06 -3.26
N GLY A 55 -7.25 -14.45 -3.68
CA GLY A 55 -7.54 -15.76 -4.23
C GLY A 55 -7.88 -16.80 -3.16
N ALA A 56 -7.61 -18.08 -3.45
CA ALA A 56 -7.98 -19.17 -2.56
C ALA A 56 -7.34 -19.03 -1.17
N VAL A 57 -8.18 -19.09 -0.14
CA VAL A 57 -7.75 -19.00 1.26
C VAL A 57 -6.77 -20.13 1.56
N ASP A 58 -5.51 -19.79 1.80
CA ASP A 58 -4.56 -20.70 2.41
C ASP A 58 -4.94 -20.88 3.89
N PRO A 59 -5.34 -22.09 4.33
CA PRO A 59 -5.76 -22.36 5.70
C PRO A 59 -4.67 -22.04 6.75
N SER A 60 -3.40 -22.04 6.34
CA SER A 60 -2.26 -21.81 7.24
C SER A 60 -2.01 -20.32 7.48
N SER A 61 -2.09 -19.50 6.44
CA SER A 61 -1.75 -18.07 6.53
C SER A 61 -2.96 -17.18 6.79
N LYS A 62 -4.20 -17.65 6.55
CA LYS A 62 -5.45 -16.86 6.64
C LYS A 62 -5.38 -15.53 5.86
N LEU A 63 -4.46 -15.42 4.89
CA LEU A 63 -4.30 -14.22 4.06
C LEU A 63 -5.25 -14.34 2.88
N PHE A 64 -6.41 -13.69 2.99
CA PHE A 64 -7.44 -13.68 1.94
C PHE A 64 -7.48 -12.35 1.17
N THR A 65 -6.80 -11.30 1.65
CA THR A 65 -6.81 -9.96 1.03
C THR A 65 -5.41 -9.42 0.86
N ILE A 66 -5.14 -8.88 -0.33
CA ILE A 66 -3.92 -8.14 -0.63
C ILE A 66 -4.23 -6.65 -0.53
N LEU A 67 -3.42 -5.94 0.25
CA LEU A 67 -3.59 -4.52 0.51
C LEU A 67 -2.50 -3.68 -0.19
N ASP A 68 -2.90 -2.79 -1.09
CA ASP A 68 -1.99 -1.81 -1.71
C ASP A 68 -2.26 -0.41 -1.15
N VAL A 69 -1.43 0.03 -0.21
CA VAL A 69 -1.48 1.37 0.40
C VAL A 69 -0.40 2.26 -0.20
N ARG A 70 -0.80 3.43 -0.71
CA ARG A 70 0.15 4.37 -1.34
C ARG A 70 -0.30 5.82 -1.22
N PRO A 71 0.63 6.78 -1.06
CA PRO A 71 0.27 8.21 -1.07
C PRO A 71 -0.20 8.62 -2.47
N ALA A 72 -1.15 9.53 -2.60
CA ALA A 72 -1.70 10.00 -3.87
C ALA A 72 -0.67 10.82 -4.65
N MET A 73 -0.69 10.79 -5.99
CA MET A 73 0.24 11.53 -6.85
C MET A 73 -0.19 12.99 -7.08
N ASN A 74 -0.86 13.58 -6.11
CA ASN A 74 -1.34 14.96 -6.18
C ASN A 74 -0.28 15.97 -5.76
N ASP A 75 0.86 15.52 -5.23
CA ASP A 75 1.91 16.38 -4.70
C ASP A 75 3.31 15.80 -4.99
N ALA A 76 4.29 16.69 -5.22
CA ALA A 76 5.66 16.34 -5.57
C ALA A 76 6.36 15.54 -4.46
N GLY A 77 6.08 15.85 -3.19
CA GLY A 77 6.61 15.08 -2.06
C GLY A 77 6.10 13.64 -2.06
N ASN A 78 4.82 13.45 -2.35
CA ASN A 78 4.23 12.10 -2.43
C ASN A 78 4.80 11.29 -3.61
N ILE A 79 5.14 11.95 -4.72
CA ILE A 79 5.80 11.31 -5.86
C ILE A 79 7.22 10.89 -5.45
N TRP A 80 7.97 11.77 -4.75
CA TRP A 80 9.29 11.43 -4.23
C TRP A 80 9.25 10.24 -3.26
N ASP A 81 8.29 10.23 -2.32
CA ASP A 81 8.11 9.12 -1.38
C ASP A 81 7.90 7.79 -2.12
N ARG A 82 7.12 7.79 -3.21
CA ARG A 82 6.93 6.60 -4.05
C ARG A 82 8.22 6.16 -4.73
N MET A 83 9.02 7.10 -5.24
CA MET A 83 10.30 6.78 -5.89
C MET A 83 11.30 6.20 -4.89
N VAL A 84 11.37 6.76 -3.69
CA VAL A 84 12.22 6.26 -2.60
C VAL A 84 11.82 4.82 -2.23
N VAL A 85 10.54 4.57 -2.00
CA VAL A 85 10.05 3.21 -1.67
C VAL A 85 10.29 2.23 -2.82
N ALA A 86 10.07 2.64 -4.08
CA ALA A 86 10.34 1.80 -5.24
C ALA A 86 11.83 1.46 -5.37
N TYR A 87 12.71 2.44 -5.16
CA TYR A 87 14.15 2.25 -5.16
C TYR A 87 14.60 1.28 -4.05
N TRP A 88 14.08 1.43 -2.83
CA TRP A 88 14.39 0.53 -1.72
C TRP A 88 13.91 -0.90 -1.99
N ARG A 89 12.71 -1.08 -2.55
CA ARG A 89 12.22 -2.41 -2.95
C ARG A 89 13.14 -3.05 -3.99
N PHE A 90 13.51 -2.30 -5.03
CA PHE A 90 14.44 -2.78 -6.04
C PHE A 90 15.79 -3.19 -5.43
N LYS A 91 16.36 -2.35 -4.56
CA LYS A 91 17.62 -2.66 -3.86
C LYS A 91 17.51 -3.90 -2.97
N PHE A 92 16.38 -4.09 -2.31
CA PHE A 92 16.14 -5.26 -1.47
C PHE A 92 15.99 -6.53 -2.32
N GLU A 93 15.08 -6.51 -3.30
CA GLU A 93 14.73 -7.67 -4.13
C GLU A 93 15.85 -8.07 -5.10
N THR A 94 16.56 -7.10 -5.69
CA THR A 94 17.55 -7.34 -6.75
C THR A 94 18.97 -7.46 -6.20
N LEU A 95 19.29 -6.72 -5.14
CA LEU A 95 20.67 -6.60 -4.64
C LEU A 95 20.84 -7.17 -3.23
N GLY A 96 19.78 -7.69 -2.60
CA GLY A 96 19.84 -8.28 -1.26
C GLY A 96 20.15 -7.28 -0.14
N PHE A 97 20.07 -5.98 -0.41
CA PHE A 97 20.33 -4.95 0.60
C PHE A 97 19.09 -4.77 1.49
N ALA A 98 19.11 -5.35 2.69
CA ALA A 98 18.15 -5.04 3.75
C ALA A 98 18.50 -3.70 4.40
N PRO A 99 17.69 -2.63 4.23
CA PRO A 99 17.85 -1.45 5.06
C PRO A 99 17.60 -1.84 6.52
N ASN A 100 18.47 -1.40 7.42
CA ASN A 100 18.29 -1.57 8.85
C ASN A 100 17.22 -0.57 9.32
N LEU A 101 15.96 -0.86 9.03
CA LEU A 101 14.83 -0.08 9.48
C LEU A 101 14.60 -0.40 10.96
N PRO A 102 14.32 0.58 11.83
CA PRO A 102 13.77 0.29 13.15
C PRO A 102 12.38 -0.31 12.92
N ILE A 103 12.31 -1.63 12.84
CA ILE A 103 11.05 -2.35 12.80
C ILE A 103 10.45 -2.16 14.20
N PRO A 104 9.24 -1.58 14.35
CA PRO A 104 8.56 -1.63 15.64
C PRO A 104 8.44 -3.11 16.03
N PRO A 105 8.63 -3.47 17.31
CA PRO A 105 8.56 -4.86 17.73
C PRO A 105 7.25 -5.46 17.23
N THR A 106 7.34 -6.37 16.27
CA THR A 106 6.19 -7.16 15.82
C THR A 106 5.85 -8.08 16.98
N GLU A 107 4.62 -7.99 17.49
CA GLU A 107 4.12 -8.98 18.44
C GLU A 107 4.36 -10.38 17.86
N GLY A 108 5.02 -11.21 18.66
CA GLY A 108 5.89 -12.27 18.20
C GLY A 108 5.24 -13.32 17.31
N HIS A 109 5.88 -13.61 16.17
CA HIS A 109 5.86 -14.96 15.62
C HIS A 109 6.95 -15.77 16.33
N ASN A 110 6.56 -16.46 17.40
CA ASN A 110 7.36 -17.53 17.98
C ASN A 110 7.32 -18.71 16.99
N VAL A 111 8.30 -18.79 16.09
CA VAL A 111 8.58 -20.04 15.37
C VAL A 111 9.51 -20.83 16.28
N ALA A 112 8.93 -21.72 17.07
CA ALA A 112 9.71 -22.74 17.78
C ALA A 112 10.34 -23.67 16.75
N HIS A 113 11.64 -23.93 16.94
CA HIS A 113 12.45 -24.90 16.21
C HIS A 113 11.95 -26.33 16.37
#